data_AF-X1N9E0-F1
#
_entry.id   AF-X1N9E0-F1
#
_cell.length_a   1.000
_cell.length_b   1.000
_cell.length_c   1.000
_cell.angle_alpha   90.00
_cell.angle_beta   90.00
_cell.angle_gamma   90.00
#
_symmetry.space_group_name_H-M   'P 1'
#
loop_
_entity.id
_entity.type
_entity.pdbx_description
1 polymer ?
#
loop_
_entity_poly.entity_id
_entity_poly.type
_entity_poly.pdbx_seq_one_letter_code
_entity_poly.pdbx_strand_id
1 'polypeptide(L)'
;SRGKRLLAGLLLIILFIEYLPKPIPASKVVIPRYINFLKDLPDTKGIVDTTAKPVLALYYQTIHEKPMAFGHVSRIPKSVNIKDQKLRQLIRDKQYILLYRDYNIRYLVTDADTDILTEYPSIRMLYHDSKVKLYDLGAENKRGR
;
A
#
# COMPACT_ATOMS: atom_id res chain seq x y z
N SER A 1 33.50 -51.92 7.89
CA SER A 1 34.76 -51.17 7.79
C SER A 1 34.68 -49.88 8.61
N ARG A 2 35.66 -49.62 9.48
CA ARG A 2 35.76 -48.38 10.30
C ARG A 2 35.71 -47.11 9.45
N GLY A 3 36.29 -47.13 8.24
CA GLY A 3 36.31 -45.98 7.34
C GLY A 3 34.92 -45.51 6.89
N LYS A 4 33.99 -46.43 6.61
CA LYS A 4 32.61 -46.08 6.22
C LYS A 4 31.84 -45.38 7.36
N ARG A 5 32.11 -45.76 8.61
CA ARG A 5 31.48 -45.15 9.79
C ARG A 5 32.01 -43.74 10.06
N LEU A 6 33.32 -43.53 9.88
CA LEU A 6 33.94 -42.21 9.96
C LEU A 6 33.37 -41.27 8.89
N LEU A 7 33.24 -41.74 7.65
CA LEU A 7 32.74 -40.95 6.55
C LEU A 7 31.25 -40.59 6.72
N ALA A 8 30.45 -41.53 7.21
CA ALA A 8 29.05 -41.27 7.57
C ALA A 8 28.92 -40.26 8.72
N GLY A 9 29.80 -40.33 9.73
CA GLY A 9 29.83 -39.36 10.83
C GLY A 9 30.20 -37.96 10.36
N LEU A 10 31.20 -37.84 9.49
CA LEU A 10 31.58 -36.56 8.88
C LEU A 10 30.43 -35.97 8.05
N LEU A 11 29.75 -36.79 7.25
CA LEU A 11 28.59 -36.38 6.46
C LEU A 11 27.46 -35.85 7.35
N LEU A 12 27.17 -36.54 8.46
CA LEU A 12 26.13 -36.09 9.41
C LEU A 12 26.47 -34.75 10.05
N ILE A 13 27.74 -34.50 10.38
CA ILE A 13 28.17 -33.20 10.93
C ILE A 13 28.00 -32.08 9.89
N ILE A 14 28.39 -32.34 8.64
CA ILE A 14 28.23 -31.36 7.54
C ILE A 14 26.75 -31.04 7.33
N LEU A 15 25.90 -32.07 7.26
CA LEU A 15 24.45 -31.89 7.15
C LEU A 15 23.91 -31.09 8.34
N PHE A 16 24.39 -31.33 9.55
CA PHE A 16 23.93 -30.61 10.74
C PHE A 16 24.30 -29.12 10.70
N ILE A 17 25.48 -28.78 10.19
CA ILE A 17 25.94 -27.39 10.03
C ILE A 17 25.17 -26.69 8.90
N GLU A 18 24.95 -27.38 7.78
CA GLU A 18 24.18 -26.85 6.63
C GLU A 18 22.71 -26.62 6.98
N TYR A 19 22.13 -27.51 7.78
CA TYR A 19 20.74 -27.41 8.21
C TYR A 19 20.52 -26.42 9.35
N LEU A 20 21.59 -25.86 9.95
CA LEU A 20 21.46 -24.90 11.04
C LEU A 20 20.99 -23.54 10.45
N PRO A 21 19.74 -23.12 10.70
CA PRO A 21 19.23 -21.90 10.10
C PRO A 21 19.92 -20.71 10.75
N LYS A 22 20.79 -20.01 10.00
CA LYS A 22 21.23 -18.67 10.40
C LYS A 22 20.07 -17.71 10.11
N PRO A 23 19.51 -17.01 11.11
CA PRO A 23 18.43 -16.08 10.88
C PRO A 23 18.90 -15.00 9.91
N ILE A 24 18.16 -14.82 8.82
CA ILE A 24 18.39 -13.71 7.90
C ILE A 24 18.03 -12.44 8.68
N PRO A 25 18.94 -11.45 8.79
CA PRO A 25 18.63 -10.22 9.49
C PRO A 25 17.41 -9.55 8.83
N ALA A 26 16.34 -9.40 9.59
CA ALA A 26 15.14 -8.75 9.09
C ALA A 26 15.42 -7.25 8.94
N SER A 27 15.44 -6.77 7.70
CA SER A 27 15.44 -5.34 7.42
C SER A 27 14.15 -4.73 7.96
N LYS A 28 14.25 -3.88 8.98
CA LYS A 28 13.09 -3.18 9.54
C LYS A 28 12.58 -2.15 8.53
N VAL A 29 11.48 -2.46 7.85
CA VAL A 29 10.77 -1.49 7.02
C VAL A 29 10.12 -0.46 7.94
N VAL A 30 10.49 0.81 7.79
CA VAL A 30 9.87 1.89 8.55
C VAL A 30 8.47 2.14 7.99
N ILE A 31 7.44 1.87 8.79
CA ILE A 31 6.04 2.10 8.42
C ILE A 31 5.73 3.59 8.57
N PRO A 32 5.33 4.30 7.50
CA PRO A 32 4.91 5.69 7.60
C PRO A 32 3.67 5.85 8.48
N ARG A 33 3.58 6.98 9.21
CA ARG A 33 2.47 7.24 10.13
C ARG A 33 1.10 7.25 9.45
N TYR A 34 1.01 7.76 8.22
CA TYR A 34 -0.24 7.79 7.46
C TYR A 34 -0.81 6.39 7.17
N ILE A 35 0.03 5.34 7.11
CA ILE A 35 -0.42 3.96 6.91
C ILE A 35 -1.16 3.43 8.14
N ASN A 36 -0.64 3.71 9.33
CA ASN A 36 -1.34 3.37 10.57
C ASN A 36 -2.62 4.20 10.71
N PHE A 37 -2.58 5.48 10.34
CA PHE A 37 -3.79 6.31 10.32
C PHE A 37 -4.85 5.74 9.36
N LEU A 38 -4.45 5.31 8.15
CA LEU A 38 -5.34 4.65 7.20
C LEU A 38 -6.00 3.40 7.80
N LYS A 39 -5.24 2.57 8.51
CA LYS A 39 -5.76 1.37 9.18
C LYS A 39 -6.94 1.68 10.11
N ASP A 40 -6.82 2.76 10.88
CA ASP A 40 -7.80 3.14 11.89
C ASP A 40 -9.05 3.84 11.32
N LEU A 41 -9.04 4.21 10.02
CA LEU A 41 -10.20 4.82 9.39
C LEU A 41 -11.36 3.83 9.25
N PRO A 42 -12.61 4.29 9.42
CA PRO A 42 -13.78 3.43 9.27
C PRO A 42 -13.87 2.91 7.84
N ASP A 43 -14.66 1.86 7.65
CA ASP A 43 -14.99 1.21 6.36
C ASP A 43 -13.84 0.48 5.64
N THR A 44 -14.23 -0.27 4.61
CA THR A 44 -13.33 -1.02 3.70
C THR A 44 -13.33 -0.41 2.29
N LYS A 45 -13.50 0.91 2.19
CA LYS A 45 -13.53 1.62 0.88
C LYS A 45 -12.15 1.68 0.25
N GLY A 46 -12.15 1.88 -1.07
CA GLY A 46 -10.93 1.85 -1.86
C GLY A 46 -10.00 3.02 -1.57
N ILE A 47 -8.70 2.79 -1.75
CA ILE A 47 -7.66 3.80 -1.62
C ILE A 47 -6.86 3.96 -2.91
N VAL A 48 -6.38 5.17 -3.15
CA VAL A 48 -5.32 5.46 -4.13
C VAL A 48 -4.17 6.10 -3.37
N ASP A 49 -2.99 5.51 -3.47
CA ASP A 49 -1.75 6.09 -2.96
C ASP A 49 -0.84 6.44 -4.15
N THR A 50 -0.67 7.74 -4.41
CA THR A 50 0.19 8.20 -5.51
C THR A 50 1.65 8.34 -5.11
N THR A 51 1.98 8.14 -3.83
CA THR A 51 3.28 8.42 -3.22
C THR A 51 4.09 7.14 -2.96
N ALA A 52 3.42 6.03 -2.68
CA ALA A 52 4.06 4.76 -2.39
C ALA A 52 4.66 4.11 -3.65
N LYS A 53 5.89 3.62 -3.52
CA LYS A 53 6.50 2.75 -4.54
C LYS A 53 5.74 1.42 -4.62
N PRO A 54 5.59 0.79 -5.80
CA PRO A 54 4.78 -0.43 -5.96
C PRO A 54 5.11 -1.57 -4.99
N VAL A 55 6.40 -1.79 -4.68
CA VAL A 55 6.84 -2.82 -3.74
C VAL A 55 6.41 -2.50 -2.29
N LEU A 56 6.47 -1.22 -1.91
CA LEU A 56 6.03 -0.79 -0.57
C LEU A 56 4.51 -0.77 -0.46
N ALA A 57 3.81 -0.44 -1.54
CA ALA A 57 2.34 -0.45 -1.58
C ALA A 57 1.77 -1.84 -1.22
N LEU A 58 2.39 -2.93 -1.70
CA LEU A 58 2.04 -4.30 -1.27
C LEU A 58 2.14 -4.49 0.24
N TYR A 59 3.26 -4.08 0.81
CA TYR A 59 3.52 -4.24 2.22
C TYR A 59 2.57 -3.39 3.06
N TYR A 60 2.29 -2.16 2.64
CA TYR A 60 1.35 -1.30 3.33
C TYR A 60 -0.08 -1.82 3.27
N GLN A 61 -0.46 -2.47 2.15
CA GLN A 61 -1.77 -3.09 2.00
C GLN A 61 -2.05 -4.19 3.04
N THR A 62 -1.03 -4.91 3.51
CA THR A 62 -1.20 -5.89 4.60
C THR A 62 -1.38 -5.26 5.97
N ILE A 63 -1.08 -3.97 6.12
CA ILE A 63 -1.20 -3.23 7.38
C ILE A 63 -2.56 -2.53 7.48
N HIS A 64 -2.94 -1.79 6.44
CA HIS A 64 -4.19 -1.03 6.45
C HIS A 64 -5.40 -1.83 5.96
N GLU A 65 -5.19 -2.98 5.30
CA GLU A 65 -6.24 -3.96 4.92
C GLU A 65 -7.39 -3.41 4.04
N LYS A 66 -7.16 -2.25 3.40
CA LYS A 66 -8.14 -1.61 2.51
C LYS A 66 -7.88 -1.98 1.05
N PRO A 67 -8.93 -2.13 0.21
CA PRO A 67 -8.76 -2.30 -1.23
C PRO A 67 -7.95 -1.14 -1.81
N MET A 68 -6.97 -1.42 -2.65
CA MET A 68 -6.07 -0.42 -3.21
C MET A 68 -6.10 -0.48 -4.74
N ALA A 69 -6.26 0.69 -5.38
CA ALA A 69 -6.01 0.85 -6.81
C ALA A 69 -4.51 1.01 -7.08
N PHE A 70 -4.05 0.53 -8.23
CA PHE A 70 -2.62 0.48 -8.59
C PHE A 70 -1.76 -0.38 -7.65
N GLY A 71 -2.39 -1.26 -6.87
CA GLY A 71 -1.68 -2.29 -6.10
C GLY A 71 -0.86 -3.18 -7.02
N HIS A 72 0.21 -3.77 -6.48
CA HIS A 72 1.06 -4.65 -7.27
C HIS A 72 0.43 -6.03 -7.41
N VAL A 73 0.46 -6.59 -8.62
CA VAL A 73 0.02 -7.94 -8.94
C VAL A 73 1.06 -8.60 -9.83
N SER A 74 1.27 -9.91 -9.70
CA SER A 74 2.26 -10.65 -10.50
C SER A 74 1.97 -10.58 -12.01
N ARG A 75 0.69 -10.40 -12.38
CA ARG A 75 0.25 -10.17 -13.76
C ARG A 75 -0.94 -9.23 -13.74
N ILE A 76 -0.94 -8.24 -14.63
CA ILE A 76 -2.06 -7.30 -14.78
C ILE A 76 -2.96 -7.78 -15.93
N PRO A 77 -4.20 -8.24 -15.65
CA PRO A 77 -5.16 -8.56 -16.71
C PRO A 77 -5.47 -7.33 -17.55
N LYS A 78 -5.78 -7.52 -18.85
CA LYS A 78 -6.12 -6.42 -19.77
C LYS A 78 -7.26 -5.53 -19.23
N SER A 79 -8.29 -6.15 -18.64
CA SER A 79 -9.42 -5.44 -18.04
C SER A 79 -9.02 -4.55 -16.87
N VAL A 80 -8.08 -5.00 -16.03
CA VAL A 80 -7.52 -4.22 -14.92
C VAL A 80 -6.69 -3.06 -15.46
N ASN A 81 -5.79 -3.32 -16.44
CA ASN A 81 -4.98 -2.27 -17.05
C ASN A 81 -5.84 -1.15 -17.69
N ILE A 82 -6.93 -1.51 -18.36
CA ILE A 82 -7.87 -0.52 -18.93
C ILE A 82 -8.54 0.30 -17.81
N LYS A 83 -8.94 -0.32 -16.70
CA LYS A 83 -9.51 0.41 -15.55
C LYS A 83 -8.47 1.34 -14.92
N ASP A 84 -7.24 0.86 -14.74
CA ASP A 84 -6.14 1.66 -14.19
C ASP A 84 -5.82 2.87 -15.09
N GLN A 85 -5.83 2.70 -16.41
CA GLN A 85 -5.65 3.80 -17.35
C GLN A 85 -6.74 4.88 -17.19
N LYS A 86 -8.01 4.47 -17.01
CA LYS A 86 -9.11 5.40 -16.73
C LYS A 86 -8.91 6.12 -15.39
N LEU A 87 -8.56 5.39 -14.33
CA LEU A 87 -8.28 5.99 -13.02
C LEU A 87 -7.13 7.01 -13.08
N ARG A 88 -6.06 6.70 -13.82
CA ARG A 88 -4.94 7.64 -14.04
C ARG A 88 -5.40 8.88 -14.80
N GLN A 89 -6.30 8.75 -15.76
CA GLN A 89 -6.86 9.90 -16.47
C GLN A 89 -7.67 10.78 -15.51
N LEU A 90 -8.55 10.19 -14.69
CA LEU A 90 -9.32 10.92 -13.68
C LEU A 90 -8.43 11.68 -12.70
N ILE A 91 -7.33 11.06 -12.25
CA ILE A 91 -6.36 11.72 -11.35
C ILE A 91 -5.65 12.87 -12.06
N ARG A 92 -5.20 12.68 -13.31
CA ARG A 92 -4.57 13.74 -14.11
C ARG A 92 -5.50 14.93 -14.33
N ASP A 93 -6.76 14.65 -14.64
CA ASP A 93 -7.80 15.66 -14.89
C ASP A 93 -8.38 16.22 -13.58
N LYS A 94 -7.83 15.81 -12.42
CA LYS A 94 -8.26 16.20 -11.08
C LYS A 94 -9.74 15.93 -10.79
N GLN A 95 -10.32 14.93 -11.45
CA GLN A 95 -11.73 14.53 -11.30
C GLN A 95 -11.92 13.60 -10.08
N TYR A 96 -11.49 14.03 -8.90
CA TYR A 96 -11.42 13.18 -7.70
C TYR A 96 -12.79 12.71 -7.20
N ILE A 97 -13.85 13.52 -7.39
CA ILE A 97 -15.22 13.14 -7.01
C ILE A 97 -15.68 11.89 -7.77
N LEU A 98 -15.24 11.71 -9.02
CA LEU A 98 -15.57 10.54 -9.83
C LEU A 98 -14.89 9.26 -9.32
N LEU A 99 -13.72 9.38 -8.68
CA LEU A 99 -13.03 8.24 -8.05
C LEU A 99 -13.91 7.63 -6.94
N TYR A 100 -14.53 8.46 -6.11
CA TYR A 100 -15.43 7.97 -5.06
C TYR A 100 -16.75 7.47 -5.63
N ARG A 101 -17.42 8.28 -6.45
CA ARG A 101 -18.77 7.98 -6.93
C ARG A 101 -18.82 6.74 -7.83
N ASP A 102 -17.89 6.63 -8.78
CA ASP A 102 -17.97 5.62 -9.85
C ASP A 102 -17.07 4.41 -9.59
N TYR A 103 -16.03 4.57 -8.74
CA TYR A 103 -15.05 3.52 -8.44
C TYR A 103 -14.96 3.14 -6.96
N ASN A 104 -15.76 3.78 -6.09
CA ASN A 104 -15.80 3.50 -4.66
C ASN A 104 -14.43 3.68 -3.96
N ILE A 105 -13.59 4.57 -4.51
CA ILE A 105 -12.30 4.98 -3.94
C ILE A 105 -12.55 6.20 -3.06
N ARG A 106 -12.50 6.01 -1.75
CA ARG A 106 -12.81 7.06 -0.77
C ARG A 106 -11.58 7.83 -0.34
N TYR A 107 -10.45 7.15 -0.21
CA TYR A 107 -9.24 7.75 0.35
C TYR A 107 -8.19 7.99 -0.73
N LEU A 108 -7.64 9.21 -0.75
CA LEU A 108 -6.59 9.61 -1.67
C LEU A 108 -5.37 10.10 -0.88
N VAL A 109 -4.22 9.51 -1.15
CA VAL A 109 -2.92 9.97 -0.62
C VAL A 109 -2.15 10.64 -1.75
N THR A 110 -1.68 11.86 -1.51
CA THR A 110 -0.86 12.64 -2.43
C THR A 110 0.40 13.14 -1.75
N ASP A 111 1.36 13.63 -2.53
CA ASP A 111 2.53 14.34 -2.01
C ASP A 111 2.11 15.62 -1.27
N ALA A 112 2.93 16.06 -0.32
CA ALA A 112 2.67 17.23 0.52
C ALA A 112 2.47 18.53 -0.29
N ASP A 113 3.13 18.66 -1.44
CA ASP A 113 3.03 19.84 -2.31
C ASP A 113 1.72 19.87 -3.12
N THR A 114 0.99 18.76 -3.18
CA THR A 114 -0.30 18.71 -3.88
C THR A 114 -1.39 19.24 -2.96
N ASP A 115 -2.05 20.32 -3.37
CA ASP A 115 -3.27 20.82 -2.71
C ASP A 115 -4.47 20.65 -3.64
N ILE A 116 -5.48 19.90 -3.17
CA ILE A 116 -6.71 19.61 -3.91
C ILE A 116 -7.94 20.28 -3.26
N LEU A 117 -7.77 20.91 -2.08
CA LEU A 117 -8.89 21.50 -1.34
C LEU A 117 -9.39 22.80 -1.98
N THR A 118 -8.51 23.52 -2.68
CA THR A 118 -8.83 24.75 -3.40
C THR A 118 -9.86 24.52 -4.52
N GLU A 119 -9.82 23.35 -5.15
CA GLU A 119 -10.70 22.99 -6.26
C GLU A 119 -11.97 22.27 -5.79
N TYR A 120 -11.95 21.61 -4.63
CA TYR A 120 -13.06 20.81 -4.13
C TYR A 120 -13.30 21.00 -2.62
N PRO A 121 -14.18 21.95 -2.23
CA PRO A 121 -14.48 22.23 -0.82
C PRO A 121 -15.17 21.10 -0.07
N SER A 122 -15.74 20.12 -0.79
CA SER A 122 -16.36 18.92 -0.21
C SER A 122 -15.34 17.88 0.22
N ILE A 123 -14.11 17.93 -0.29
CA ILE A 123 -13.05 17.01 0.12
C ILE A 123 -12.53 17.45 1.49
N ARG A 124 -12.34 16.47 2.39
CA ARG A 124 -11.78 16.73 3.72
C ARG A 124 -10.36 16.16 3.81
N MET A 125 -9.39 16.97 4.22
CA MET A 125 -8.08 16.46 4.63
C MET A 125 -8.21 15.79 6.00
N LEU A 126 -7.74 14.54 6.10
CA LEU A 126 -7.77 13.76 7.33
C LEU A 126 -6.41 13.72 8.03
N TYR A 127 -5.32 13.73 7.27
CA TYR A 127 -3.96 13.65 7.79
C TYR A 127 -3.00 14.41 6.87
N HIS A 128 -1.97 15.02 7.46
CA HIS A 128 -0.85 15.59 6.73
C HIS A 128 0.46 15.45 7.53
N ASP A 129 1.56 15.28 6.81
CA ASP A 129 2.90 15.46 7.33
C ASP A 129 3.80 16.16 6.29
N SER A 130 5.12 16.15 6.49
CA SER A 130 6.07 16.78 5.57
C SER A 130 6.22 16.07 4.23
N LYS A 131 5.64 14.89 4.05
CA LYS A 131 5.77 14.08 2.84
C LYS A 131 4.44 13.86 2.13
N VAL A 132 3.36 13.65 2.88
CA VAL A 132 2.08 13.25 2.30
C VAL A 132 0.90 14.01 2.89
N LYS A 133 -0.19 14.06 2.11
CA LYS A 133 -1.52 14.44 2.56
C LYS A 133 -2.50 13.32 2.24
N LEU A 134 -3.42 13.08 3.16
CA LEU A 134 -4.49 12.09 3.03
C LEU A 134 -5.84 12.78 3.08
N TYR A 135 -6.69 12.47 2.10
CA TYR A 135 -8.00 13.07 1.91
C TYR A 135 -9.12 12.03 1.95
N ASP A 136 -10.28 12.44 2.47
CA ASP A 136 -11.57 11.77 2.35
C ASP A 136 -12.37 12.42 1.23
N LEU A 137 -12.54 11.70 0.12
CA LEU A 137 -13.30 12.10 -1.05
C LEU A 137 -14.82 11.94 -0.86
N GLY A 138 -15.24 11.19 0.16
CA GLY A 138 -16.64 10.94 0.49
C GLY A 138 -17.15 11.78 1.66
N ALA A 139 -16.39 12.76 2.12
CA ALA A 139 -16.82 13.64 3.19
C ALA A 139 -18.04 14.46 2.72
N GLU A 140 -19.19 14.27 3.38
CA GLU A 140 -20.27 15.23 3.27
C GLU A 140 -19.86 16.52 3.96
N ASN A 141 -20.08 17.64 3.26
CA ASN A 141 -19.76 18.96 3.77
C ASN A 141 -20.66 19.25 4.98
N LYS A 142 -20.18 18.97 6.20
CA LYS A 142 -20.87 19.34 7.46
C LYS A 142 -20.76 20.86 7.72
N ARG A 143 -21.01 21.68 6.70
CA ARG A 143 -21.27 23.11 6.83
C ARG A 143 -22.76 23.33 6.54
N GLY A 144 -23.59 23.21 7.57
CA GLY A 144 -25.02 23.48 7.47
C GLY A 144 -25.90 22.61 8.37
N ARG A 145 -25.66 22.64 9.69
CA ARG A 145 -26.71 22.54 10.71
C ARG A 145 -26.32 23.42 11.88
#